data_AF-A0A969MJX6-F1
#
_entry.id   AF-A0A969MJX6-F1
#
_cell.length_a   1.000
_cell.length_b   1.000
_cell.length_c   1.000
_cell.angle_alpha   90.00
_cell.angle_beta   90.00
_cell.angle_gamma   90.00
#
_symmetry.space_group_name_H-M   'P 1'
#
loop_
_entity.id
_entity.type
_entity.pdbx_description
1 polymer ?
#
loop_
_entity_poly.entity_id
_entity_poly.type
_entity_poly.pdbx_seq_one_letter_code
_entity_poly.pdbx_strand_id
1 'polypeptide(L)'
;MKTFKGDFDLFLAKIKKDEHFALSRWGDGELKILENEPLDLRHKGDGEFRHDPSDPKCLKMRNILMESYKHQGDNYYIGVACQCCVGKEKFDYMRKLSGQPESNLTWANIFVNSNYKHFVDDLLPVLKDKQVILIANRNSKINGLPFKVERFYSVATDAWIDNYELSQHLQQEIGEFNIHDRVYLIAAGPFANILTYELWKYDRNNTYIDIGSTLDKYLGLKLTRLYLQGGATLNKNCIW
;
A
#
# COMPACT_ATOMS: atom_id res chain seq x y z
N MET A 1 -11.80 -5.05 21.22
CA MET A 1 -10.57 -4.24 21.13
C MET A 1 -9.81 -4.69 19.89
N LYS A 2 -9.39 -3.74 19.04
CA LYS A 2 -8.66 -4.01 17.80
C LYS A 2 -7.27 -4.57 18.14
N THR A 3 -6.77 -5.57 17.41
CA THR A 3 -5.40 -6.10 17.61
C THR A 3 -4.65 -6.17 16.29
N PHE A 4 -3.33 -6.03 16.33
CA PHE A 4 -2.49 -6.01 15.13
C PHE A 4 -2.66 -7.28 14.28
N LYS A 5 -2.70 -8.45 14.92
CA LYS A 5 -3.00 -9.72 14.24
C LYS A 5 -4.47 -9.84 13.83
N GLY A 6 -5.41 -9.38 14.67
CA GLY A 6 -6.84 -9.50 14.38
C GLY A 6 -7.27 -8.76 13.11
N ASP A 7 -6.70 -7.58 12.86
CA ASP A 7 -6.94 -6.86 11.61
C ASP A 7 -6.27 -7.52 10.40
N PHE A 8 -5.10 -8.15 10.59
CA PHE A 8 -4.51 -8.95 9.53
C PHE A 8 -5.44 -10.12 9.16
N ASP A 9 -5.98 -10.82 10.17
CA ASP A 9 -6.91 -11.92 9.99
C ASP A 9 -8.22 -11.45 9.31
N LEU A 10 -8.67 -10.23 9.59
CA LEU A 10 -9.81 -9.60 8.90
C LEU A 10 -9.54 -9.50 7.39
N PHE A 11 -8.44 -8.88 6.97
CA PHE A 11 -8.14 -8.73 5.53
C PHE A 11 -7.87 -10.07 4.86
N LEU A 12 -7.18 -10.99 5.54
CA LEU A 12 -7.01 -12.35 5.04
C LEU A 12 -8.35 -13.05 4.79
N ALA A 13 -9.31 -12.89 5.72
CA ALA A 13 -10.65 -13.45 5.55
C ALA A 13 -11.41 -12.82 4.38
N LYS A 14 -11.29 -11.51 4.17
CA LYS A 14 -11.91 -10.83 3.02
C LYS A 14 -11.38 -11.38 1.69
N ILE A 15 -10.06 -11.52 1.55
CA ILE A 15 -9.44 -12.11 0.35
C ILE A 15 -9.90 -13.55 0.13
N LYS A 16 -9.97 -14.36 1.20
CA LYS A 16 -10.45 -15.76 1.11
C LYS A 16 -11.90 -15.87 0.65
N LYS A 17 -12.75 -14.92 1.02
CA LYS A 17 -14.18 -14.89 0.72
C LYS A 17 -14.56 -14.11 -0.54
N ASP A 18 -13.57 -13.61 -1.28
CA ASP A 18 -13.80 -12.73 -2.44
C ASP A 18 -14.63 -11.49 -2.09
N GLU A 19 -14.47 -10.98 -0.87
CA GLU A 19 -15.09 -9.72 -0.44
C GLU A 19 -14.21 -8.54 -0.84
N HIS A 20 -14.64 -7.78 -1.86
CA HIS A 20 -13.87 -6.66 -2.39
C HIS A 20 -13.65 -5.52 -1.40
N PHE A 21 -12.41 -5.01 -1.37
CA PHE A 21 -12.01 -3.87 -0.54
C PHE A 21 -10.81 -3.13 -1.12
N ALA A 22 -10.59 -1.93 -0.59
CA ALA A 22 -9.39 -1.15 -0.83
C ALA A 22 -8.65 -0.92 0.50
N LEU A 23 -7.35 -1.17 0.53
CA LEU A 23 -6.49 -0.94 1.69
C LEU A 23 -5.27 -0.13 1.28
N SER A 24 -5.24 1.13 1.72
CA SER A 24 -4.18 2.10 1.47
C SER A 24 -3.38 2.33 2.76
N ARG A 25 -2.05 2.13 2.76
CA ARG A 25 -1.22 2.18 3.99
C ARG A 25 -0.32 3.40 4.00
N TRP A 26 -0.32 4.14 5.11
CA TRP A 26 0.31 5.45 5.23
C TRP A 26 1.38 5.44 6.31
N GLY A 27 2.64 5.32 5.89
CA GLY A 27 3.79 5.24 6.78
C GLY A 27 4.29 6.61 7.24
N ASP A 28 5.49 6.60 7.81
CA ASP A 28 6.25 7.80 8.17
C ASP A 28 6.61 8.65 6.94
N GLY A 29 6.91 8.01 5.81
CA GLY A 29 7.18 8.68 4.53
C GLY A 29 5.98 9.49 4.04
N GLU A 30 4.80 8.86 3.95
CA GLU A 30 3.58 9.54 3.52
C GLU A 30 3.15 10.62 4.53
N LEU A 31 3.33 10.39 5.83
CA LEU A 31 3.07 11.41 6.85
C LEU A 31 3.89 12.68 6.62
N LYS A 32 5.18 12.57 6.28
CA LYS A 32 6.01 13.74 5.94
C LYS A 32 5.46 14.51 4.74
N ILE A 33 4.97 13.81 3.72
CA ILE A 33 4.31 14.45 2.58
C ILE A 33 3.04 15.18 3.04
N LEU A 34 2.21 14.56 3.88
CA LEU A 34 1.01 15.20 4.44
C LEU A 34 1.35 16.45 5.27
N GLU A 35 2.46 16.44 6.01
CA GLU A 35 2.99 17.58 6.77
C GLU A 35 3.68 18.63 5.88
N ASN A 36 3.79 18.36 4.57
CA ASN A 36 4.51 19.18 3.58
C ASN A 36 6.00 19.36 3.91
N GLU A 37 6.61 18.35 4.54
CA GLU A 37 8.04 18.33 4.85
C GLU A 37 8.86 17.79 3.68
N PRO A 38 10.02 18.40 3.35
CA PRO A 38 10.88 17.89 2.29
C PRO A 38 11.43 16.49 2.61
N LEU A 39 11.49 15.64 1.59
CA LEU A 39 11.92 14.25 1.69
C LEU A 39 12.53 13.80 0.37
N ASP A 40 13.67 13.10 0.39
CA ASP A 40 14.24 12.47 -0.81
C ASP A 40 14.72 11.05 -0.48
N LEU A 41 13.97 10.05 -0.94
CA LEU A 41 14.24 8.62 -0.78
C LEU A 41 14.60 7.94 -2.11
N ARG A 42 14.92 8.72 -3.16
CA ARG A 42 15.23 8.16 -4.49
C ARG A 42 16.51 7.32 -4.52
N HIS A 43 17.40 7.54 -3.56
CA HIS A 43 18.65 6.79 -3.41
C HIS A 43 18.48 5.49 -2.59
N LYS A 44 17.31 5.28 -1.98
CA LYS A 44 17.04 4.14 -1.11
C LYS A 44 16.54 2.95 -1.92
N GLY A 45 17.06 1.76 -1.62
CA GLY A 45 16.65 0.54 -2.32
C GLY A 45 16.95 0.60 -3.81
N ASP A 46 15.92 0.31 -4.60
CA ASP A 46 15.87 0.44 -6.07
C ASP A 46 15.19 1.75 -6.53
N GLY A 47 15.11 2.72 -5.62
CA GLY A 47 14.49 4.03 -5.80
C GLY A 47 13.04 4.05 -5.31
N GLU A 48 12.77 4.89 -4.30
CA GLU A 48 11.44 5.15 -3.77
C GLU A 48 10.88 6.46 -4.37
N PHE A 49 10.78 7.53 -3.58
CA PHE A 49 10.15 8.79 -3.99
C PHE A 49 10.79 10.01 -3.30
N ARG A 50 10.46 11.20 -3.79
CA ARG A 50 10.75 12.49 -3.15
C ARG A 50 9.48 13.32 -2.97
N HIS A 51 9.55 14.28 -2.05
CA HIS A 51 8.64 15.42 -1.95
C HIS A 51 9.49 16.69 -1.76
N ASP A 52 9.31 17.65 -2.66
CA ASP A 52 9.92 18.98 -2.56
C ASP A 52 8.80 20.02 -2.47
N PRO A 53 8.63 20.70 -1.32
CA PRO A 53 7.60 21.73 -1.15
C PRO A 53 7.74 22.93 -2.09
N SER A 54 8.89 23.10 -2.73
CA SER A 54 9.13 24.15 -3.73
C SER A 54 8.80 23.73 -5.17
N ASP A 55 8.61 22.42 -5.43
CA ASP A 55 8.26 21.88 -6.74
C ASP A 55 6.72 21.87 -6.93
N PRO A 56 6.17 22.64 -7.88
CA PRO A 56 4.72 22.67 -8.13
C PRO A 56 4.12 21.31 -8.48
N LYS A 57 4.90 20.39 -9.09
CA LYS A 57 4.43 19.02 -9.37
C LYS A 57 4.25 18.24 -8.08
N CYS A 58 5.21 18.31 -7.16
CA CYS A 58 5.11 17.67 -5.85
C CYS A 58 3.91 18.22 -5.06
N LEU A 59 3.68 19.54 -5.08
CA LEU A 59 2.50 20.15 -4.43
C LEU A 59 1.18 19.69 -5.05
N LYS A 60 1.10 19.59 -6.38
CA LYS A 60 -0.09 19.05 -7.07
C LYS A 60 -0.35 17.61 -6.65
N MET A 61 0.67 16.76 -6.67
CA MET A 61 0.53 15.35 -6.30
C MET A 61 0.20 15.18 -4.81
N ARG A 62 0.76 16.03 -3.93
CA ARG A 62 0.39 16.07 -2.51
C ARG A 62 -1.08 16.39 -2.31
N ASN A 63 -1.69 17.26 -3.12
CA ASN A 63 -3.12 17.55 -3.02
C ASN A 63 -3.98 16.33 -3.38
N ILE A 64 -3.63 15.60 -4.43
CA ILE A 64 -4.29 14.34 -4.81
C ILE A 64 -4.10 13.29 -3.71
N LEU A 65 -2.90 13.21 -3.14
CA LEU A 65 -2.60 12.32 -2.02
C LEU A 65 -3.45 12.69 -0.78
N MET A 66 -3.60 13.98 -0.45
CA MET A 66 -4.46 14.45 0.64
C MET A 66 -5.95 14.13 0.40
N GLU A 67 -6.42 14.24 -0.85
CA GLU A 67 -7.77 13.81 -1.24
C GLU A 67 -7.95 12.30 -1.02
N SER A 68 -6.98 11.51 -1.48
CA SER A 68 -6.95 10.05 -1.31
C SER A 68 -6.99 9.64 0.17
N TYR A 69 -6.29 10.40 1.02
CA TYR A 69 -6.22 10.15 2.47
C TYR A 69 -7.54 10.44 3.19
N LYS A 70 -8.26 11.47 2.74
CA LYS A 70 -9.52 11.95 3.33
C LYS A 70 -10.76 11.28 2.74
N HIS A 71 -10.59 10.49 1.68
CA HIS A 71 -11.71 9.78 1.09
C HIS A 71 -12.32 8.78 2.08
N GLN A 72 -13.65 8.81 2.18
CA GLN A 72 -14.43 7.91 3.03
C GLN A 72 -15.34 7.08 2.14
N GLY A 73 -15.47 5.80 2.49
CA GLY A 73 -16.35 4.89 1.77
C GLY A 73 -16.36 3.51 2.40
N ASP A 74 -17.43 2.77 2.18
CA ASP A 74 -17.54 1.40 2.67
C ASP A 74 -16.46 0.52 2.04
N ASN A 75 -15.85 -0.35 2.85
CA ASN A 75 -14.71 -1.20 2.45
C ASN A 75 -13.48 -0.43 1.91
N TYR A 76 -13.38 0.88 2.14
CA TYR A 76 -12.16 1.67 1.93
C TYR A 76 -11.43 1.87 3.27
N TYR A 77 -10.30 1.20 3.42
CA TYR A 77 -9.52 1.13 4.65
C TYR A 77 -8.23 1.95 4.56
N ILE A 78 -7.94 2.69 5.63
CA ILE A 78 -6.72 3.48 5.78
C ILE A 78 -5.85 2.89 6.88
N GLY A 79 -4.66 2.43 6.50
CA GLY A 79 -3.60 2.06 7.44
C GLY A 79 -2.87 3.31 7.93
N VAL A 80 -2.93 3.63 9.23
CA VAL A 80 -2.23 4.80 9.81
C VAL A 80 -0.90 4.40 10.45
N ALA A 81 0.08 5.30 10.42
CA ALA A 81 1.39 5.06 11.03
C ALA A 81 1.24 4.81 12.54
N CYS A 82 1.80 3.72 13.04
CA CYS A 82 1.49 3.20 14.38
C CYS A 82 2.01 4.13 15.48
N GLN A 83 1.34 4.20 16.64
CA GLN A 83 1.79 5.00 17.79
C GLN A 83 3.24 4.68 18.19
N CYS A 84 3.64 3.40 18.16
CA CYS A 84 5.01 2.96 18.47
C CYS A 84 6.06 3.25 17.37
N CYS A 85 5.66 3.88 16.26
CA CYS A 85 6.54 4.24 15.15
C CYS A 85 6.70 5.76 15.02
N VAL A 86 5.61 6.52 15.19
CA VAL A 86 5.61 7.98 15.01
C VAL A 86 5.28 8.77 16.29
N GLY A 87 5.00 8.08 17.40
CA GLY A 87 4.52 8.71 18.64
C GLY A 87 3.01 8.94 18.64
N LYS A 88 2.44 9.17 19.83
CA LYS A 88 0.99 9.31 20.03
C LYS A 88 0.40 10.51 19.30
N GLU A 89 1.10 11.64 19.32
CA GLU A 89 0.61 12.89 18.71
C GLU A 89 0.42 12.76 17.20
N LYS A 90 1.46 12.27 16.49
CA LYS A 90 1.39 12.04 15.04
C LYS A 90 0.37 10.96 14.66
N PHE A 91 0.27 9.90 15.46
CA PHE A 91 -0.77 8.87 15.29
C PHE A 91 -2.18 9.45 15.41
N ASP A 92 -2.46 10.22 16.47
CA ASP A 92 -3.76 10.87 16.67
C ASP A 92 -4.05 11.92 15.59
N TYR A 93 -3.04 12.66 15.16
CA TYR A 93 -3.14 13.60 14.04
C TYR A 93 -3.57 12.88 12.76
N MET A 94 -2.88 11.81 12.38
CA MET A 94 -3.22 11.02 11.19
C MET A 94 -4.67 10.51 11.25
N ARG A 95 -5.07 9.91 12.37
CA ARG A 95 -6.45 9.40 12.53
C ARG A 95 -7.49 10.50 12.35
N LYS A 96 -7.32 11.63 13.03
CA LYS A 96 -8.23 12.78 12.92
C LYS A 96 -8.26 13.36 11.51
N LEU A 97 -7.09 13.50 10.88
CA LEU A 97 -6.96 14.09 9.54
C LEU A 97 -7.68 13.25 8.47
N SER A 98 -7.66 11.91 8.60
CA SER A 98 -8.33 11.02 7.64
C SER A 98 -9.85 11.20 7.64
N GLY A 99 -10.42 11.61 8.78
CA GLY A 99 -11.86 11.67 9.02
C GLY A 99 -12.57 10.31 9.07
N GLN A 100 -11.85 9.20 8.87
CA GLN A 100 -12.43 7.86 8.75
C GLN A 100 -13.10 7.40 10.05
N PRO A 101 -14.18 6.60 9.98
CA PRO A 101 -14.69 5.90 11.13
C PRO A 101 -13.66 4.85 11.60
N GLU A 102 -13.67 4.54 12.90
CA GLU A 102 -12.72 3.61 13.52
C GLU A 102 -12.72 2.21 12.85
N SER A 103 -13.87 1.77 12.31
CA SER A 103 -14.01 0.52 11.57
C SER A 103 -13.18 0.45 10.30
N ASN A 104 -12.83 1.60 9.71
CA ASN A 104 -12.10 1.73 8.46
C ASN A 104 -10.63 2.11 8.67
N LEU A 105 -10.22 2.34 9.92
CA LEU A 105 -8.83 2.57 10.27
C LEU A 105 -8.14 1.26 10.61
N THR A 106 -6.92 1.04 10.13
CA THR A 106 -6.04 -0.08 10.49
C THR A 106 -4.58 0.37 10.60
N TRP A 107 -3.63 -0.54 10.81
CA TRP A 107 -2.21 -0.21 10.91
C TRP A 107 -1.58 -0.04 9.51
N ALA A 108 -0.79 1.00 9.29
CA ALA A 108 0.06 1.11 8.10
C ALA A 108 1.03 -0.07 8.00
N ASN A 109 1.43 -0.65 9.14
CA ASN A 109 2.33 -1.79 9.20
C ASN A 109 1.64 -3.15 9.14
N ILE A 110 0.35 -3.24 8.77
CA ILE A 110 -0.46 -4.46 8.96
C ILE A 110 0.12 -5.75 8.35
N PHE A 111 0.93 -5.66 7.29
CA PHE A 111 1.56 -6.81 6.63
C PHE A 111 3.05 -7.02 6.98
N VAL A 112 3.62 -6.18 7.85
CA VAL A 112 5.05 -6.20 8.19
C VAL A 112 5.27 -6.56 9.67
N ASN A 113 6.53 -6.52 10.12
CA ASN A 113 6.90 -6.81 11.51
C ASN A 113 6.42 -8.20 11.95
N SER A 114 5.76 -8.34 13.11
CA SER A 114 5.25 -9.64 13.57
C SER A 114 4.18 -10.27 12.68
N ASN A 115 3.46 -9.47 11.89
CA ASN A 115 2.52 -10.00 10.90
C ASN A 115 3.20 -10.47 9.62
N TYR A 116 4.49 -10.17 9.40
CA TYR A 116 5.17 -10.57 8.15
C TYR A 116 5.23 -12.09 7.97
N LYS A 117 5.40 -12.85 9.07
CA LYS A 117 5.34 -14.32 9.01
C LYS A 117 3.97 -14.80 8.53
N HIS A 118 2.89 -14.20 9.04
CA HIS A 118 1.53 -14.51 8.61
C HIS A 118 1.26 -14.05 7.17
N PHE A 119 1.81 -12.92 6.74
CA PHE A 119 1.74 -12.51 5.35
C PHE A 119 2.33 -13.58 4.42
N VAL A 120 3.51 -14.10 4.73
CA VAL A 120 4.19 -15.13 3.94
C VAL A 120 3.50 -16.50 4.04
N ASP A 121 3.15 -16.93 5.25
CA ASP A 121 2.68 -18.30 5.51
C ASP A 121 1.17 -18.48 5.30
N ASP A 122 0.38 -17.40 5.44
CA ASP A 122 -1.09 -17.47 5.42
C ASP A 122 -1.70 -16.71 4.24
N LEU A 123 -1.20 -15.50 3.90
CA LEU A 123 -1.77 -14.67 2.82
C LEU A 123 -1.24 -15.08 1.44
N LEU A 124 0.08 -15.21 1.26
CA LEU A 124 0.65 -15.57 -0.04
C LEU A 124 0.11 -16.90 -0.61
N PRO A 125 -0.14 -17.95 0.19
CA PRO A 125 -0.77 -19.17 -0.33
C PRO A 125 -2.17 -18.94 -0.89
N VAL A 126 -2.97 -18.04 -0.29
CA VAL A 126 -4.33 -17.73 -0.79
C VAL A 126 -4.26 -17.09 -2.19
N LEU A 127 -3.23 -16.28 -2.46
CA LEU A 127 -3.06 -15.63 -3.75
C LEU A 127 -2.80 -16.61 -4.92
N LYS A 128 -2.44 -17.87 -4.64
CA LYS A 128 -2.28 -18.90 -5.69
C LYS A 128 -3.59 -19.21 -6.41
N ASP A 129 -4.71 -19.03 -5.71
CA ASP A 129 -6.06 -19.28 -6.22
C ASP A 129 -6.75 -17.99 -6.69
N LYS A 130 -6.01 -16.87 -6.77
CA LYS A 130 -6.53 -15.57 -7.19
C LYS A 130 -5.91 -15.11 -8.50
N GLN A 131 -6.66 -14.29 -9.24
CA GLN A 131 -6.15 -13.53 -10.37
C GLN A 131 -5.47 -12.26 -9.85
N VAL A 132 -4.14 -12.21 -9.94
CA VAL A 132 -3.34 -11.14 -9.35
C VAL A 132 -2.83 -10.19 -10.43
N ILE A 133 -3.10 -8.91 -10.25
CA ILE A 133 -2.47 -7.82 -10.99
C ILE A 133 -1.42 -7.17 -10.08
N LEU A 134 -0.19 -7.05 -10.55
CA LEU A 134 0.92 -6.51 -9.77
C LEU A 134 1.40 -5.20 -10.35
N ILE A 135 1.51 -4.18 -9.49
CA ILE A 135 2.14 -2.90 -9.81
C ILE A 135 3.37 -2.77 -8.90
N ALA A 136 4.57 -2.76 -9.46
CA ALA A 136 5.81 -2.66 -8.68
C ALA A 136 6.95 -1.98 -9.46
N ASN A 137 8.07 -1.70 -8.80
CA ASN A 137 9.24 -1.08 -9.40
C ASN A 137 9.71 -1.85 -10.65
N ARG A 138 10.09 -1.15 -11.72
CA ARG A 138 10.58 -1.71 -13.00
C ARG A 138 11.75 -2.70 -12.90
N ASN A 139 12.52 -2.65 -11.82
CA ASN A 139 13.62 -3.59 -11.57
C ASN A 139 13.14 -4.95 -11.02
N SER A 140 11.83 -5.09 -10.78
CA SER A 140 11.22 -6.29 -10.20
C SER A 140 11.31 -7.50 -11.13
N LYS A 141 11.68 -8.65 -10.56
CA LYS A 141 11.74 -9.95 -11.22
C LYS A 141 10.59 -10.83 -10.72
N ILE A 142 9.49 -10.88 -11.46
CA ILE A 142 8.24 -11.52 -11.01
C ILE A 142 8.29 -13.06 -10.99
N ASN A 143 9.25 -13.68 -11.69
CA ASN A 143 9.37 -15.14 -11.77
C ASN A 143 9.69 -15.80 -10.42
N GLY A 144 10.13 -15.04 -9.41
CA GLY A 144 10.39 -15.54 -8.05
C GLY A 144 9.17 -15.57 -7.13
N LEU A 145 8.00 -15.10 -7.58
CA LEU A 145 6.79 -15.03 -6.76
C LEU A 145 6.19 -16.43 -6.52
N PRO A 146 5.63 -16.70 -5.32
CA PRO A 146 5.03 -17.98 -4.98
C PRO A 146 3.59 -18.14 -5.50
N PHE A 147 3.12 -17.23 -6.37
CA PHE A 147 1.81 -17.20 -7.00
C PHE A 147 1.94 -16.67 -8.44
N LYS A 148 0.93 -16.88 -9.27
CA LYS A 148 0.93 -16.38 -10.65
C LYS A 148 0.49 -14.92 -10.70
N VAL A 149 1.17 -14.13 -11.52
CA VAL A 149 0.77 -12.76 -11.85
C VAL A 149 0.12 -12.78 -13.23
N GLU A 150 -1.15 -12.37 -13.32
CA GLU A 150 -1.88 -12.26 -14.58
C GLU A 150 -1.34 -11.10 -15.41
N ARG A 151 -1.17 -9.93 -14.78
CA ARG A 151 -0.62 -8.73 -15.41
C ARG A 151 0.36 -8.03 -14.49
N PHE A 152 1.45 -7.52 -15.05
CA PHE A 152 2.47 -6.77 -14.34
C PHE A 152 2.64 -5.39 -14.97
N TYR A 153 2.49 -4.34 -14.17
CA TYR A 153 2.78 -2.96 -14.56
C TYR A 153 3.99 -2.45 -13.78
N SER A 154 5.03 -2.11 -14.50
CA SER A 154 6.24 -1.55 -13.91
C SER A 154 6.09 -0.04 -13.67
N VAL A 155 6.56 0.45 -12.53
CA VAL A 155 6.70 1.89 -12.24
C VAL A 155 8.16 2.29 -12.02
N ALA A 156 8.47 3.56 -12.24
CA ALA A 156 9.79 4.14 -12.00
C ALA A 156 9.96 4.59 -10.53
N THR A 157 11.16 5.07 -10.21
CA THR A 157 11.35 5.97 -9.06
C THR A 157 10.47 7.20 -9.22
N ASP A 158 10.01 7.82 -8.13
CA ASP A 158 9.05 8.93 -8.19
C ASP A 158 7.76 8.58 -8.94
N ALA A 159 7.30 7.32 -8.85
CA ALA A 159 6.13 6.80 -9.56
C ALA A 159 4.88 7.70 -9.49
N TRP A 160 4.64 8.33 -8.33
CA TRP A 160 3.49 9.20 -8.13
C TRP A 160 3.49 10.45 -9.01
N ILE A 161 4.65 10.86 -9.53
CA ILE A 161 4.80 11.95 -10.49
C ILE A 161 4.96 11.38 -11.90
N ASP A 162 5.90 10.45 -12.06
CA ASP A 162 6.37 10.01 -13.38
C ASP A 162 5.48 8.95 -14.03
N ASN A 163 4.60 8.29 -13.26
CA ASN A 163 3.69 7.26 -13.75
C ASN A 163 2.23 7.55 -13.42
N TYR A 164 1.87 8.79 -13.08
CA TYR A 164 0.49 9.12 -12.68
C TYR A 164 -0.56 8.70 -13.72
N GLU A 165 -0.25 8.81 -15.01
CA GLU A 165 -1.12 8.40 -16.13
C GLU A 165 -1.51 6.90 -16.12
N LEU A 166 -0.74 6.04 -15.43
CA LEU A 166 -1.08 4.63 -15.26
C LEU A 166 -2.44 4.47 -14.57
N SER A 167 -2.85 5.40 -13.70
CA SER A 167 -4.15 5.29 -13.04
C SER A 167 -5.32 5.37 -14.01
N GLN A 168 -5.23 6.25 -15.01
CA GLN A 168 -6.25 6.39 -16.07
C GLN A 168 -6.23 5.19 -17.00
N HIS A 169 -5.04 4.70 -17.34
CA HIS A 169 -4.89 3.50 -18.17
C HIS A 169 -5.53 2.27 -17.51
N LEU A 170 -5.28 2.04 -16.22
CA LEU A 170 -5.87 0.92 -15.48
C LEU A 170 -7.40 1.04 -15.40
N GLN A 171 -7.94 2.24 -15.19
CA GLN A 171 -9.40 2.47 -15.22
C GLN A 171 -10.01 2.14 -16.59
N GLN A 172 -9.35 2.59 -17.67
CA GLN A 172 -9.76 2.26 -19.04
C GLN A 172 -9.77 0.75 -19.27
N GLU A 173 -8.70 0.05 -18.90
CA GLU A 173 -8.64 -1.41 -19.06
C GLU A 173 -9.71 -2.14 -18.23
N ILE A 174 -9.99 -1.69 -17.00
CA ILE A 174 -11.06 -2.24 -16.18
C ILE A 174 -12.40 -2.15 -16.92
N GLY A 175 -12.73 -0.96 -17.44
CA GLY A 175 -13.98 -0.73 -18.16
C GLY A 175 -14.06 -1.45 -19.51
N GLU A 176 -13.00 -1.39 -20.31
CA GLU A 176 -12.97 -1.97 -21.67
C GLU A 176 -12.98 -3.50 -21.67
N PHE A 177 -12.26 -4.12 -20.72
CA PHE A 177 -12.12 -5.58 -20.65
C PHE A 177 -12.94 -6.23 -19.53
N ASN A 178 -13.76 -5.45 -18.81
CA ASN A 178 -14.60 -5.93 -17.72
C ASN A 178 -13.80 -6.72 -16.67
N ILE A 179 -12.68 -6.14 -16.23
CA ILE A 179 -11.75 -6.75 -15.27
C ILE A 179 -12.34 -6.62 -13.86
N HIS A 180 -12.97 -7.68 -13.35
CA HIS A 180 -13.55 -7.80 -12.00
C HIS A 180 -13.05 -9.04 -11.24
N ASP A 181 -13.16 -9.08 -9.92
CA ASP A 181 -12.69 -10.20 -9.09
C ASP A 181 -11.17 -10.42 -9.15
N ARG A 182 -10.41 -9.36 -9.46
CA ARG A 182 -8.94 -9.36 -9.44
C ARG A 182 -8.43 -8.77 -8.12
N VAL A 183 -7.26 -9.24 -7.71
CA VAL A 183 -6.51 -8.69 -6.58
C VAL A 183 -5.35 -7.87 -7.12
N TYR A 184 -5.42 -6.55 -6.98
CA TYR A 184 -4.36 -5.62 -7.30
C TYR A 184 -3.42 -5.50 -6.10
N LEU A 185 -2.18 -5.96 -6.27
CA LEU A 185 -1.10 -5.76 -5.30
C LEU A 185 -0.25 -4.58 -5.77
N ILE A 186 -0.15 -3.54 -4.96
CA ILE A 186 0.46 -2.26 -5.34
C ILE A 186 1.66 -1.98 -4.41
N ALA A 187 2.86 -1.92 -5.00
CA ALA A 187 4.12 -1.62 -4.33
C ALA A 187 4.79 -0.40 -4.99
N ALA A 188 4.28 0.80 -4.71
CA ALA A 188 4.65 2.03 -5.42
C ALA A 188 4.76 3.28 -4.53
N GLY A 189 5.09 3.13 -3.24
CA GLY A 189 5.18 4.26 -2.30
C GLY A 189 3.89 5.09 -2.26
N PRO A 190 3.94 6.43 -2.25
CA PRO A 190 2.74 7.28 -2.22
C PRO A 190 1.83 7.08 -3.44
N PHE A 191 2.35 6.56 -4.55
CA PHE A 191 1.52 6.22 -5.70
C PHE A 191 0.59 5.04 -5.42
N ALA A 192 0.99 4.12 -4.53
CA ALA A 192 0.11 3.04 -4.11
C ALA A 192 -1.14 3.56 -3.41
N ASN A 193 -1.00 4.63 -2.62
CA ASN A 193 -2.14 5.27 -1.96
C ASN A 193 -3.09 5.92 -2.95
N ILE A 194 -2.54 6.61 -3.96
CA ILE A 194 -3.31 7.27 -5.03
C ILE A 194 -4.03 6.22 -5.88
N LEU A 195 -3.33 5.17 -6.34
CA LEU A 195 -3.94 4.10 -7.13
C LEU A 195 -5.04 3.37 -6.37
N THR A 196 -4.82 3.07 -5.09
CA THR A 196 -5.84 2.41 -4.26
C THR A 196 -7.11 3.27 -4.18
N TYR A 197 -6.97 4.59 -4.05
CA TYR A 197 -8.10 5.53 -4.05
C TYR A 197 -8.78 5.62 -5.42
N GLU A 198 -8.02 5.94 -6.46
CA GLU A 198 -8.59 6.22 -7.80
C GLU A 198 -9.26 4.99 -8.40
N LEU A 199 -8.66 3.80 -8.23
CA LEU A 199 -9.25 2.57 -8.74
C LEU A 199 -10.48 2.15 -7.94
N TRP A 200 -10.46 2.26 -6.61
CA TRP A 200 -11.63 1.95 -5.78
C TRP A 200 -12.81 2.89 -6.03
N LYS A 201 -12.53 4.18 -6.27
CA LYS A 201 -13.54 5.16 -6.63
C LYS A 201 -14.16 4.87 -8.00
N TYR A 202 -13.36 4.31 -8.93
CA TYR A 202 -13.81 3.97 -10.28
C TYR A 202 -14.60 2.66 -10.31
N ASP A 203 -14.05 1.57 -9.76
CA ASP A 203 -14.67 0.25 -9.74
C ASP A 203 -14.42 -0.47 -8.41
N ARG A 204 -15.50 -0.93 -7.78
CA ARG A 204 -15.50 -1.62 -6.48
C ARG A 204 -15.63 -3.14 -6.61
N ASN A 205 -15.57 -3.68 -7.83
CA ASN A 205 -15.67 -5.10 -8.11
C ASN A 205 -14.29 -5.78 -8.11
N ASN A 206 -13.25 -5.10 -7.65
CA ASN A 206 -11.91 -5.63 -7.47
C ASN A 206 -11.38 -5.31 -6.07
N THR A 207 -10.32 -5.99 -5.68
CA THR A 207 -9.61 -5.73 -4.43
C THR A 207 -8.31 -4.98 -4.71
N TYR A 208 -8.06 -3.85 -4.02
CA TYR A 208 -6.84 -3.04 -4.19
C TYR A 208 -6.07 -2.95 -2.89
N ILE A 209 -4.83 -3.41 -2.89
CA ILE A 209 -4.03 -3.52 -1.67
C ILE A 209 -2.67 -2.89 -1.90
N ASP A 210 -2.39 -1.82 -1.16
CA ASP A 210 -1.02 -1.38 -0.95
C ASP A 210 -0.29 -2.42 -0.10
N ILE A 211 0.71 -3.07 -0.69
CA ILE A 211 1.56 -4.07 -0.02
C ILE A 211 2.95 -3.53 0.34
N GLY A 212 3.36 -2.40 -0.24
CA GLY A 212 4.68 -1.82 -0.03
C GLY A 212 5.80 -2.83 -0.30
N SER A 213 6.78 -2.87 0.59
CA SER A 213 8.02 -3.66 0.41
C SER A 213 7.89 -5.15 0.77
N THR A 214 6.70 -5.67 1.07
CA THR A 214 6.55 -7.04 1.61
C THR A 214 7.01 -8.12 0.63
N LEU A 215 6.99 -7.83 -0.68
CA LEU A 215 7.41 -8.76 -1.72
C LEU A 215 8.85 -8.54 -2.22
N ASP A 216 9.60 -7.56 -1.71
CA ASP A 216 10.93 -7.18 -2.24
C ASP A 216 11.87 -8.39 -2.40
N LYS A 217 11.87 -9.31 -1.44
CA LYS A 217 12.67 -10.55 -1.48
C LYS A 217 12.31 -11.43 -2.67
N TYR A 218 11.03 -11.58 -2.97
CA TYR A 218 10.54 -12.40 -4.09
C TYR A 218 10.72 -11.70 -5.44
N LEU A 219 10.68 -10.37 -5.44
CA LEU A 219 10.86 -9.52 -6.62
C LEU A 219 12.34 -9.28 -6.96
N GLY A 220 13.27 -9.79 -6.16
CA GLY A 220 14.71 -9.60 -6.37
C GLY A 220 15.18 -8.15 -6.17
N LEU A 221 14.44 -7.37 -5.37
CA LEU A 221 14.76 -5.99 -5.02
C LEU A 221 15.65 -5.92 -3.77
N LYS A 222 16.27 -4.78 -3.56
CA LYS A 222 17.11 -4.52 -2.39
C LYS A 222 16.27 -4.49 -1.12
N LEU A 223 16.61 -5.38 -0.17
CA LEU A 223 15.92 -5.46 1.12
C LEU A 223 16.28 -4.25 1.99
N THR A 224 15.39 -3.26 2.06
CA THR A 224 15.60 -2.01 2.83
C THR A 224 15.01 -2.04 4.24
N ARG A 225 14.24 -3.07 4.59
CA ARG A 225 13.53 -3.17 5.87
C ARG A 225 14.10 -4.31 6.72
N LEU A 226 14.29 -4.06 8.02
CA LEU A 226 14.88 -5.02 8.94
C LEU A 226 14.10 -6.35 9.01
N TYR A 227 12.77 -6.33 8.95
CA TYR A 227 11.97 -7.56 9.00
C TYR A 227 12.23 -8.48 7.80
N LEU A 228 12.56 -7.93 6.62
CA LEU A 228 12.92 -8.70 5.44
C LEU A 228 14.31 -9.33 5.57
N GLN A 229 15.17 -8.75 6.40
CA GLN A 229 16.54 -9.18 6.65
C GLN A 229 16.65 -10.13 7.85
N GLY A 230 15.53 -10.60 8.43
CA GLY A 230 15.55 -11.44 9.62
C GLY A 230 15.81 -10.67 10.93
N GLY A 231 15.68 -9.34 10.91
CA GLY A 231 15.97 -8.47 12.05
C GLY A 231 14.89 -8.49 13.14
N ALA A 232 15.21 -7.83 14.26
CA ALA A 232 14.40 -7.84 15.49
C ALA A 232 12.95 -7.33 15.32
N THR A 233 12.67 -6.53 14.30
CA THR A 233 11.31 -6.04 14.02
C THR A 233 10.33 -7.16 13.67
N LEU A 234 10.79 -8.37 13.33
CA LEU A 234 9.93 -9.55 13.18
C LEU A 234 9.17 -9.91 14.46
N ASN A 235 9.62 -9.47 15.63
CA ASN A 235 8.92 -9.70 16.90
C ASN A 235 8.12 -8.46 17.36
N LYS A 236 8.10 -7.39 16.55
CA LYS A 236 7.42 -6.13 16.89
C LYS A 236 5.92 -6.23 16.61
N ASN A 237 5.12 -6.34 17.66
CA ASN A 237 3.69 -6.09 17.60
C ASN A 237 3.44 -4.57 17.61
N CYS A 238 2.81 -4.04 16.55
CA CYS A 238 2.52 -2.62 16.47
C CYS A 238 1.40 -2.23 17.44
N ILE A 239 1.63 -1.15 18.19
CA ILE A 239 0.64 -0.53 19.06
C ILE A 239 -0.34 0.27 18.19
N TRP A 240 -1.65 0.14 18.48
CA TRP A 240 -2.68 1.02 17.92
C TRP A 240 -2.43 2.42 18.47
#